data_AF-K3YY28-F1
#
_entry.id   AF-K3YY28-F1
#
_cell.length_a   1.000
_cell.length_b   1.000
_cell.length_c   1.000
_cell.angle_alpha   90.00
_cell.angle_beta   90.00
_cell.angle_gamma   90.00
#
_symmetry.space_group_name_H-M   'P 1'
#
loop_
_entity.id
_entity.type
_entity.pdbx_description
1 polymer ?
#
loop_
_entity_poly.entity_id
_entity_poly.type
_entity_poly.pdbx_seq_one_letter_code
_entity_poly.pdbx_strand_id
1 'polypeptide(L)'
;MDGNHAAGATPRAWRICRQSVGVPLSAAGAMSIRAVLDRVFSAVDSSGPRPVLAIGNGDPTASASFRPPLEAEEAVVEALRSKKHNGYSPTVGFLQARRG
;
A
#
# COMPACT_ATOMS: atom_id res chain seq x y z
N MET A 1 -56.66 -7.26 -33.60
CA MET A 1 -56.66 -8.01 -32.33
C MET A 1 -55.43 -8.91 -32.37
N ASP A 2 -54.34 -8.71 -31.63
CA ASP A 2 -54.09 -7.86 -30.48
C ASP A 2 -52.59 -7.51 -30.43
N GLY A 3 -52.29 -6.24 -30.13
CA GLY A 3 -50.93 -5.75 -29.95
C GLY A 3 -50.43 -6.12 -28.55
N ASN A 4 -49.44 -7.01 -28.48
CA ASN A 4 -48.78 -7.35 -27.24
C ASN A 4 -47.81 -6.23 -26.84
N HIS A 5 -48.22 -5.40 -25.89
CA HIS A 5 -47.40 -4.33 -25.33
C HIS A 5 -46.31 -4.95 -24.46
N ALA A 6 -45.07 -4.91 -24.97
CA ALA A 6 -43.89 -5.24 -24.18
C ALA A 6 -43.81 -4.26 -22.99
N ALA A 7 -44.21 -4.74 -21.80
CA ALA A 7 -44.11 -4.00 -20.57
C ALA A 7 -42.64 -3.57 -20.37
N GLY A 8 -42.41 -2.26 -20.38
CA GLY A 8 -41.11 -1.64 -20.22
C GLY A 8 -40.48 -2.00 -18.89
N ALA A 9 -39.56 -2.97 -18.90
CA ALA A 9 -38.61 -3.15 -17.81
C ALA A 9 -37.62 -1.99 -17.87
N THR A 10 -37.75 -1.04 -16.95
CA THR A 10 -36.72 -0.01 -16.77
C THR A 10 -35.40 -0.70 -16.44
N PRO A 11 -34.30 -0.40 -17.15
CA PRO A 11 -33.02 -0.98 -16.80
C PRO A 11 -32.68 -0.55 -15.39
N ARG A 12 -32.48 -1.52 -14.49
CA ARG A 12 -32.01 -1.25 -13.13
C ARG A 12 -30.67 -0.51 -13.25
N ALA A 13 -30.67 0.78 -12.95
CA ALA A 13 -29.46 1.58 -12.93
C ALA A 13 -28.47 0.95 -11.95
N TRP A 14 -27.29 0.59 -12.46
CA TRP A 14 -26.20 0.04 -11.66
C TRP A 14 -25.73 1.09 -10.66
N ARG A 15 -26.15 0.95 -9.40
CA ARG A 15 -25.71 1.83 -8.30
C ARG A 15 -24.33 1.37 -7.80
N ILE A 16 -23.31 1.55 -8.64
CA ILE A 16 -21.91 1.42 -8.23
C ILE A 16 -21.57 2.69 -7.46
N CYS A 17 -21.95 2.75 -6.18
CA CYS A 17 -21.51 3.80 -5.27
C CYS A 17 -20.34 3.27 -4.43
N ARG A 18 -19.32 4.09 -4.20
CA ARG A 18 -18.29 3.78 -3.20
C ARG A 18 -18.98 3.64 -1.84
N GLN A 19 -18.69 2.58 -1.08
CA GLN A 19 -19.17 2.49 0.29
C GLN A 19 -18.63 3.69 1.08
N SER A 20 -19.48 4.68 1.38
CA SER A 20 -19.15 5.70 2.36
C SER A 20 -19.68 5.23 3.71
N VAL A 21 -18.87 4.47 4.42
CA VAL A 21 -19.10 4.21 5.84
C VAL A 21 -17.96 4.87 6.60
N GLY A 22 -18.26 5.99 7.26
CA GLY A 22 -17.35 6.65 8.20
C GLY A 22 -17.16 8.15 8.00
N VAL A 23 -16.43 8.73 8.95
CA VAL A 23 -15.92 10.11 8.97
C VAL A 23 -15.32 10.45 7.59
N PRO A 24 -15.56 11.67 7.04
CA PRO A 24 -14.96 12.09 5.78
C PRO A 24 -13.45 11.79 5.78
N LEU A 25 -12.91 11.24 4.70
CA LEU A 25 -11.49 10.89 4.59
C LEU A 25 -10.57 12.07 4.95
N SER A 26 -11.04 13.30 4.69
CA SER A 26 -10.39 14.54 5.11
C SER A 26 -10.28 14.70 6.63
N ALA A 27 -11.34 14.42 7.37
CA ALA A 27 -11.35 14.49 8.83
C ALA A 27 -10.56 13.33 9.47
N ALA A 28 -10.53 12.15 8.85
CA ALA A 28 -9.64 11.06 9.29
C ALA A 28 -8.16 11.39 9.04
N GLY A 29 -7.84 12.04 7.91
CA GLY A 29 -6.48 12.46 7.58
C GLY A 29 -5.88 13.48 8.55
N ALA A 30 -6.71 14.31 9.16
CA ALA A 30 -6.30 15.33 10.13
C ALA A 30 -5.67 14.75 11.43
N MET A 31 -5.92 13.47 11.74
CA MET A 31 -5.32 12.76 12.88
C MET A 31 -4.32 11.68 12.45
N SER A 32 -3.88 11.68 11.20
CA SER A 32 -2.87 10.72 10.73
C SER A 32 -1.51 10.97 11.38
N ILE A 33 -0.69 9.92 11.49
CA ILE A 33 0.72 10.01 11.91
C ILE A 33 1.46 11.09 11.10
N ARG A 34 1.20 11.15 9.79
CA ARG A 34 1.81 12.15 8.91
C ARG A 34 1.38 13.58 9.27
N ALA A 35 0.09 13.83 9.50
CA ALA A 35 -0.39 15.15 9.90
C ALA A 35 0.19 15.62 11.25
N VAL A 36 0.35 14.69 12.20
CA VAL A 36 1.00 15.00 13.49
C VAL A 36 2.48 15.33 13.30
N LEU A 37 3.20 14.54 12.51
CA LEU A 37 4.61 14.80 12.20
C LEU A 37 4.80 16.14 11.48
N ASP A 38 3.98 16.45 10.48
CA ASP A 38 4.04 17.71 9.73
C ASP A 38 3.85 18.91 10.67
N ARG A 39 2.93 18.80 11.65
CA ARG A 39 2.72 19.83 12.68
C ARG A 39 3.90 19.97 13.63
N VAL A 40 4.58 18.88 13.99
CA VAL A 40 5.79 18.94 14.83
C VAL A 40 6.94 19.57 14.05
N PHE A 41 7.14 19.16 12.80
CA PHE A 41 8.22 19.68 11.96
C PHE A 41 8.00 21.13 11.53
N SER A 42 6.76 21.62 11.46
CA SER A 42 6.51 23.05 11.16
C SER A 42 6.97 24.00 12.27
N ALA A 43 7.16 23.50 13.50
CA ALA A 43 7.71 24.26 14.62
C ALA A 43 9.25 24.24 14.67
N VAL A 44 9.91 23.46 13.79
CA VAL A 44 11.37 23.34 13.77
C VAL A 44 11.98 24.50 12.98
N ASP A 45 12.91 25.22 13.60
CA ASP A 45 13.73 26.20 12.91
C ASP A 45 14.80 25.51 12.03
N SER A 46 14.61 25.59 10.71
CA SER A 46 15.52 25.02 9.72
C SER A 46 16.84 25.79 9.56
N SER A 47 16.95 27.00 10.13
CA SER A 47 18.17 27.79 10.12
C SER A 47 19.13 27.48 11.29
N GLY A 48 18.67 26.68 12.25
CA GLY A 48 19.46 26.29 13.41
C GLY A 48 20.62 25.36 13.05
N PRO A 49 21.68 25.31 13.88
CA PRO A 49 22.87 24.48 13.62
C PRO A 49 22.64 22.97 13.85
N ARG A 50 21.45 22.57 14.32
CA ARG A 50 21.15 21.18 14.68
C ARG A 50 20.46 20.46 13.52
N PRO A 51 20.92 19.25 13.14
CA PRO A 51 20.24 18.48 12.11
C PRO A 51 18.87 18.00 12.59
N VAL A 52 17.88 18.03 11.69
CA VAL A 52 16.54 17.51 11.95
C VAL A 52 16.55 15.98 11.83
N LEU A 53 16.17 15.28 12.90
CA LEU A 53 16.08 13.83 12.89
C LEU A 53 14.73 13.36 12.33
N ALA A 54 14.77 12.54 11.28
CA ALA A 54 13.58 11.95 10.66
C ALA A 54 13.03 10.77 11.49
N ILE A 55 12.33 11.06 12.58
CA ILE A 55 11.75 10.05 13.51
C ILE A 55 10.46 9.41 13.00
N GLY A 56 9.87 9.94 11.93
CA GLY A 56 8.57 9.54 11.42
C GLY A 56 8.60 8.55 10.25
N ASN A 57 9.79 8.17 9.79
CA ASN A 57 9.93 7.30 8.64
C ASN A 57 9.81 5.83 9.06
N GLY A 58 8.76 5.15 8.59
CA GLY A 58 8.55 3.72 8.85
C GLY A 58 9.35 2.81 7.93
N ASP A 59 10.00 3.36 6.90
CA ASP A 59 10.85 2.60 5.99
C ASP A 59 12.28 2.49 6.57
N PRO A 60 12.72 1.29 6.99
CA PRO A 60 14.05 1.11 7.56
C PRO A 60 15.16 1.39 6.52
N THR A 61 14.90 1.22 5.23
CA THR A 61 15.91 1.33 4.16
C THR A 61 16.42 2.76 3.94
N ALA A 62 15.75 3.76 4.53
CA ALA A 62 16.25 5.14 4.52
C ALA A 62 17.55 5.32 5.33
N SER A 63 17.87 4.39 6.22
CA SER A 63 19.14 4.37 6.93
C SER A 63 20.10 3.36 6.29
N ALA A 64 21.35 3.78 6.08
CA ALA A 64 22.40 2.92 5.53
C ALA A 64 22.69 1.68 6.41
N SER A 65 22.30 1.71 7.68
CA SER A 65 22.45 0.60 8.62
C SER A 65 21.49 -0.57 8.35
N PHE A 66 20.44 -0.37 7.55
CA PHE A 66 19.42 -1.39 7.26
C PHE A 66 19.47 -1.81 5.79
N ARG A 67 20.64 -2.30 5.38
CA ARG A 67 20.85 -2.95 4.07
C ARG A 67 20.44 -4.43 4.15
N PRO A 68 19.87 -5.00 3.09
CA PRO A 68 19.74 -6.45 2.99
C PRO A 68 21.11 -7.13 3.19
N PRO A 69 21.16 -8.31 3.82
CA PRO A 69 22.39 -9.09 3.90
C PRO A 69 22.76 -9.63 2.51
N LEU A 70 24.05 -9.89 2.27
CA LEU A 70 24.56 -10.34 0.97
C LEU A 70 23.84 -11.62 0.50
N GLU A 71 23.57 -12.54 1.41
CA GLU A 71 22.90 -13.81 1.12
C GLU A 71 21.49 -13.59 0.55
N ALA A 72 20.78 -12.54 1.00
CA ALA A 72 19.47 -12.20 0.47
C ALA A 72 19.57 -11.65 -0.97
N GLU A 73 20.59 -10.83 -1.25
CA GLU A 73 20.85 -10.30 -2.59
C GLU A 73 21.22 -11.43 -3.57
N GLU A 74 22.12 -12.32 -3.15
CA GLU A 74 22.54 -13.48 -3.93
C GLU A 74 21.38 -14.44 -4.22
N ALA A 75 20.53 -14.71 -3.23
CA ALA A 75 19.35 -15.56 -3.41
C ALA A 75 18.39 -15.01 -4.48
N VAL A 76 18.21 -13.67 -4.54
CA VAL A 76 17.41 -13.03 -5.60
C VAL A 76 18.06 -13.21 -6.97
N VAL A 77 19.38 -13.01 -7.08
CA VAL A 77 20.13 -13.21 -8.32
C VAL A 77 20.05 -14.66 -8.80
N GLU A 78 20.21 -15.62 -7.90
CA GLU A 78 20.08 -17.04 -8.21
C GLU A 78 18.67 -17.39 -8.68
N ALA A 79 17.64 -16.92 -7.96
CA ALA A 79 16.25 -17.15 -8.33
C ALA A 79 15.95 -16.64 -9.75
N LEU A 80 16.42 -15.44 -10.10
CA LEU A 80 16.28 -14.85 -11.43
C LEU A 80 17.03 -15.68 -12.50
N ARG A 81 18.29 -16.05 -12.25
CA ARG A 81 19.10 -16.83 -13.20
C ARG A 81 18.56 -18.24 -13.41
N SER A 82 17.97 -18.84 -12.38
CA SER A 82 17.43 -20.20 -12.43
C SER A 82 16.22 -20.32 -13.35
N LYS A 83 15.46 -19.23 -13.57
CA LYS A 83 14.17 -19.20 -14.29
C LYS A 83 13.10 -20.14 -13.70
N LYS A 84 13.34 -20.75 -12.53
CA LYS A 84 12.44 -21.72 -11.90
C LYS A 84 11.21 -21.09 -11.24
N HIS A 85 11.26 -19.78 -10.98
CA HIS A 85 10.25 -19.05 -10.21
C HIS A 85 9.47 -18.02 -11.04
N ASN A 86 9.44 -18.16 -12.37
CA ASN A 86 8.78 -17.20 -13.27
C ASN A 86 7.28 -17.45 -13.47
N GLY A 87 6.77 -18.60 -13.01
CA GLY A 87 5.36 -18.95 -13.08
C GLY A 87 4.54 -18.43 -11.90
N TYR A 88 3.23 -18.59 -11.98
CA TYR A 88 2.34 -18.31 -10.84
C TYR A 88 2.67 -19.21 -9.65
N SER A 89 2.70 -18.62 -8.45
CA SER A 89 2.78 -19.39 -7.21
C SER A 89 1.37 -19.85 -6.79
N PRO A 90 1.26 -20.88 -5.92
CA PRO A 90 0.01 -21.16 -5.23
C PRO A 90 -0.47 -19.92 -4.46
N THR A 91 -1.79 -19.74 -4.28
CA THR A 91 -2.38 -18.59 -3.55
C THR A 91 -1.76 -18.38 -2.16
N VAL A 92 -1.36 -19.48 -1.54
CA VAL A 92 -0.74 -19.51 -0.20
C VAL A 92 0.79 -19.46 -0.25
N GLY A 93 1.40 -19.30 -1.42
CA GLY A 93 2.84 -19.33 -1.62
C GLY A 93 3.45 -20.74 -1.74
N PHE A 94 4.71 -20.79 -2.16
CA PHE A 94 5.46 -22.05 -2.28
C PHE A 94 5.59 -22.75 -0.93
N LEU A 95 5.49 -24.08 -0.94
CA LEU A 95 5.55 -24.88 0.29
C LEU A 95 6.91 -24.75 0.99
N GLN A 96 8.00 -24.70 0.21
CA GLN A 96 9.36 -24.51 0.72
C GLN A 96 9.53 -23.19 1.48
N ALA A 97 8.87 -22.12 1.04
CA ALA A 97 8.93 -20.82 1.70
C ALA A 97 8.08 -20.75 3.00
N ARG A 98 7.18 -21.72 3.23
CA ARG A 98 6.27 -21.74 4.38
C ARG A 98 6.69 -22.69 5.49
N ARG A 99 7.49 -23.72 5.19
CA ARG A 99 7.90 -24.77 6.14
C ARG A 99 9.21 -24.43 6.86
N GLY A 100 9.40 -23.15 7.22
CA GLY A 100 10.55 -22.70 7.99
C GLY A 100 10.70 -23.44 9.32
#